data_AF-A0A6I3SWQ1-F1
#
_entry.id   AF-A0A6I3SWQ1-F1
#
_cell.length_a   1.000
_cell.length_b   1.000
_cell.length_c   1.000
_cell.angle_alpha   90.00
_cell.angle_beta   90.00
_cell.angle_gamma   90.00
#
_symmetry.space_group_name_H-M   'P 1'
#
loop_
_entity.id
_entity.type
_entity.pdbx_description
1 polymer ?
#
loop_
_entity_poly.entity_id
_entity_poly.type
_entity_poly.pdbx_seq_one_letter_code
_entity_poly.pdbx_strand_id
1 'polypeptide(L)'
;MAPRYQHHHRTRDFGRVLDHAERIVRLVLSLVIVTLLLWLCWTDPVLSANSQIYLKALMAFALAVLMASMAGMLEIEGKSPGWIFRAAGGCAIFALVWFTLPAIVGSLERRAAAELRMESFELFDIRSMEPPGDPRVQAVAGVAVTVPLDISATSRFNVAQPAWVHGAMLHIRVGHDTVKLPWLYFVRHVPGKQNSWLSSDPLTTAQTFAVAAETHQYREVLFASSPQQLNWGQVIRHMEKTGTLELTVFWQTRQERGAVGIEQSCRTAVKPDRATVRAVLRRFRNPGRYVFNCAT
;
A
#
# COMPACT_ATOMS: atom_id res chain seq x y z
N MET A 1 95.31 15.12 -20.52
CA MET A 1 93.90 15.22 -20.94
C MET A 1 93.23 13.88 -20.67
N ALA A 2 92.25 13.86 -19.76
CA ALA A 2 91.38 12.71 -19.51
C ALA A 2 89.93 13.26 -19.42
N PRO A 3 88.97 12.74 -20.19
CA PRO A 3 87.62 13.28 -20.18
C PRO A 3 86.84 12.75 -18.97
N ARG A 4 86.22 13.66 -18.21
CA ARG A 4 85.23 13.35 -17.19
C ARG A 4 83.94 12.90 -17.88
N TYR A 5 83.55 11.64 -17.66
CA TYR A 5 82.21 11.14 -17.99
C TYR A 5 81.19 11.75 -17.01
N GLN A 6 80.25 12.55 -17.53
CA GLN A 6 79.04 12.94 -16.80
C GLN A 6 78.04 11.77 -16.86
N HIS A 7 77.74 11.19 -15.71
CA HIS A 7 76.56 10.33 -15.55
C HIS A 7 75.30 11.18 -15.66
N HIS A 8 74.55 11.05 -16.75
CA HIS A 8 73.20 11.59 -16.88
C HIS A 8 72.19 10.70 -16.16
N HIS A 9 71.49 11.29 -15.20
CA HIS A 9 70.36 10.74 -14.45
C HIS A 9 69.21 10.30 -15.37
N ARG A 10 69.12 9.00 -15.64
CA ARG A 10 68.02 8.35 -16.38
C ARG A 10 66.90 7.83 -15.45
N THR A 11 66.51 8.64 -14.44
CA THR A 11 65.47 8.28 -13.45
C THR A 11 64.27 9.22 -13.45
N ARG A 12 64.26 10.28 -14.29
CA ARG A 12 63.19 11.29 -14.30
C ARG A 12 61.91 10.89 -15.04
N ASP A 13 61.96 9.93 -15.97
CA ASP A 13 60.78 9.61 -16.81
C ASP A 13 59.83 8.57 -16.19
N PHE A 14 60.34 7.61 -15.40
CA PHE A 14 59.49 6.62 -14.74
C PHE A 14 58.55 7.22 -13.69
N GLY A 15 59.00 8.25 -12.95
CA GLY A 15 58.15 8.94 -11.97
C GLY A 15 56.95 9.63 -12.62
N ARG A 16 57.13 10.26 -13.79
CA ARG A 16 56.03 10.94 -14.49
C ARG A 16 54.97 9.99 -15.03
N VAL A 17 55.37 8.82 -15.52
CA VAL A 17 54.46 7.79 -16.04
C VAL A 17 53.66 7.15 -14.90
N LEU A 18 54.32 6.87 -13.77
CA LEU A 18 53.67 6.34 -12.57
C LEU A 18 52.67 7.35 -11.99
N ASP A 19 53.06 8.63 -11.90
CA ASP A 19 52.19 9.71 -11.43
C ASP A 19 50.96 9.90 -12.34
N HIS A 20 51.11 9.75 -13.67
CA HIS A 20 49.98 9.84 -14.61
C HIS A 20 49.05 8.64 -14.50
N ALA A 21 49.60 7.42 -14.42
CA ALA A 21 48.81 6.20 -14.26
C ALA A 21 48.01 6.24 -12.95
N GLU A 22 48.64 6.66 -11.85
CA GLU A 22 47.98 6.82 -10.55
C GLU A 22 46.82 7.82 -10.59
N ARG A 23 47.00 8.97 -11.27
CA ARG A 23 45.93 9.98 -11.43
C ARG A 23 44.74 9.44 -12.22
N ILE A 24 45.00 8.72 -13.31
CA ILE A 24 43.93 8.12 -14.14
C ILE A 24 43.18 7.06 -13.34
N VAL A 25 43.88 6.18 -12.63
CA VAL A 25 43.24 5.14 -11.80
C VAL A 25 42.37 5.76 -10.71
N ARG A 26 42.85 6.80 -10.01
CA ARG A 26 42.08 7.51 -8.98
C ARG A 26 40.79 8.14 -9.54
N LEU A 27 40.85 8.75 -10.72
CA LEU A 27 39.69 9.38 -11.36
C LEU A 27 38.66 8.33 -11.81
N VAL A 28 39.11 7.26 -12.47
CA VAL A 28 38.22 6.16 -12.92
C VAL A 28 37.56 5.49 -11.72
N LEU A 29 38.31 5.18 -10.66
CA LEU A 29 37.77 4.57 -9.45
C LEU A 29 36.74 5.48 -8.78
N SER A 30 37.02 6.78 -8.68
CA SER A 30 36.09 7.77 -8.09
C SER A 30 34.80 7.87 -8.92
N LEU A 31 34.90 7.86 -10.25
CA LEU A 31 33.75 7.88 -11.15
C LEU A 31 32.87 6.62 -10.99
N VAL A 32 33.49 5.44 -10.90
CA VAL A 32 32.78 4.17 -10.67
C VAL A 32 32.04 4.20 -9.33
N ILE A 33 32.69 4.68 -8.26
CA ILE A 33 32.06 4.80 -6.94
C ILE A 33 30.85 5.75 -6.98
N VAL A 34 30.99 6.93 -7.59
CA VAL A 34 29.87 7.88 -7.73
C VAL A 34 28.72 7.27 -8.53
N THR A 35 29.03 6.56 -9.63
CA THR A 35 28.01 5.91 -10.48
C THR A 35 27.28 4.80 -9.72
N LEU A 36 28.00 4.00 -8.93
CA LEU A 36 27.43 2.94 -8.11
C LEU A 36 26.54 3.51 -6.99
N LEU A 37 26.95 4.61 -6.35
CA LEU A 37 26.14 5.28 -5.33
C LEU A 37 24.86 5.89 -5.95
N LEU A 38 24.95 6.49 -7.15
CA LEU A 38 23.78 7.00 -7.87
C LEU A 38 22.83 5.87 -8.29
N TRP A 39 23.38 4.73 -8.72
CA TRP A 39 22.60 3.54 -9.02
C TRP A 39 21.88 3.01 -7.77
N LEU A 40 22.58 2.92 -6.63
CA LEU A 40 22.00 2.50 -5.35
C LEU A 40 20.85 3.41 -4.90
N CYS A 41 21.02 4.74 -5.05
CA CYS A 41 19.95 5.72 -4.81
C CYS A 41 18.72 5.47 -5.70
N TRP A 42 18.90 4.95 -6.90
CA TRP A 42 17.83 4.73 -7.88
C TRP A 42 17.12 3.39 -7.68
N THR A 43 17.86 2.33 -7.35
CA THR A 43 17.31 0.96 -7.30
C THR A 43 16.77 0.56 -5.93
N ASP A 44 17.23 1.19 -4.85
CA ASP A 44 16.88 0.77 -3.49
C ASP A 44 16.06 1.83 -2.75
N PRO A 45 14.73 1.82 -2.91
CA PRO A 45 13.85 2.84 -2.31
C PRO A 45 13.57 2.61 -0.82
N VAL A 46 14.21 1.61 -0.18
CA VAL A 46 13.90 1.15 1.19
C VAL A 46 15.06 1.40 2.15
N LEU A 47 15.89 2.40 1.88
CA LEU A 47 16.94 2.78 2.83
C LEU A 47 16.32 3.44 4.06
N SER A 48 16.64 2.90 5.25
CA SER A 48 16.27 3.50 6.54
C SER A 48 16.80 4.93 6.64
N ALA A 49 16.21 5.76 7.51
CA ALA A 49 16.65 7.14 7.73
C ALA A 49 18.16 7.24 8.06
N ASN A 50 18.67 6.29 8.85
CA ASN A 50 20.10 6.20 9.17
C ASN A 50 20.94 5.86 7.93
N SER A 51 20.50 4.90 7.12
CA SER A 51 21.17 4.49 5.88
C SER A 51 21.22 5.63 4.85
N GLN A 52 20.20 6.47 4.78
CA GLN A 52 20.19 7.65 3.90
C GLN A 52 21.21 8.70 4.32
N ILE A 53 21.40 8.91 5.63
CA ILE A 53 22.45 9.80 6.15
C ILE A 53 23.84 9.29 5.78
N TYR A 54 24.09 7.98 5.95
CA TYR A 54 25.35 7.37 5.53
C TYR A 54 25.56 7.44 4.02
N LEU A 55 24.51 7.21 3.22
CA LEU A 55 24.60 7.32 1.76
C LEU A 55 24.92 8.74 1.31
N LYS A 56 24.29 9.74 1.94
CA LYS A 56 24.60 11.16 1.70
C LYS A 56 26.05 11.49 2.08
N ALA A 57 26.54 10.97 3.20
CA ALA A 57 27.94 11.16 3.61
C ALA A 57 28.91 10.55 2.58
N LEU A 58 28.61 9.33 2.12
CA LEU A 58 29.40 8.63 1.10
C LEU A 58 29.35 9.36 -0.25
N MET A 59 28.19 9.88 -0.66
CA MET A 59 28.05 10.66 -1.88
C MET A 59 28.83 11.98 -1.81
N ALA A 60 28.73 12.70 -0.69
CA ALA A 60 29.49 13.92 -0.45
C ALA A 60 31.00 13.66 -0.49
N PHE A 61 31.45 12.58 0.13
CA PHE A 61 32.85 12.18 0.12
C PHE A 61 33.31 11.76 -1.29
N ALA A 62 32.53 10.96 -2.01
CA ALA A 62 32.87 10.49 -3.35
C ALA A 62 32.97 11.65 -4.35
N LEU A 63 32.05 12.62 -4.29
CA LEU A 63 32.10 13.83 -5.13
C LEU A 63 33.28 14.74 -4.78
N ALA A 64 33.60 14.88 -3.49
CA ALA A 64 34.78 15.62 -3.04
C ALA A 64 36.08 14.99 -3.54
N VAL A 65 36.21 13.67 -3.47
CA VAL A 65 37.37 12.92 -3.98
C VAL A 65 37.47 13.01 -5.50
N LEU A 66 36.34 12.90 -6.22
CA LEU A 66 36.30 13.07 -7.68
C LEU A 66 36.82 14.46 -8.09
N MET A 67 36.34 15.51 -7.43
CA MET A 67 36.73 16.89 -7.74
C MET A 67 38.17 17.22 -7.32
N ALA A 68 38.62 16.70 -6.17
CA ALA A 68 40.03 16.78 -5.79
C ALA A 68 40.94 16.08 -6.81
N SER A 69 40.47 14.99 -7.43
CA SER A 69 41.21 14.26 -8.47
C SER A 69 41.19 15.00 -9.82
N MET A 70 40.08 15.68 -10.19
CA MET A 70 39.98 16.49 -11.42
C MET A 70 40.87 17.74 -11.39
N ALA A 71 41.02 18.39 -10.23
CA ALA A 71 41.98 19.49 -10.03
C ALA A 71 43.46 19.05 -10.15
N GLY A 72 43.72 17.74 -10.24
CA GLY A 72 45.01 17.16 -10.59
C GLY A 72 45.30 17.11 -12.11
N MET A 73 44.26 17.20 -12.95
CA MET A 73 44.33 17.18 -14.42
C MET A 73 44.17 18.56 -15.05
N LEU A 74 43.34 19.42 -14.48
CA LEU A 74 43.25 20.83 -14.84
C LEU A 74 44.38 21.54 -14.11
N GLU A 75 45.39 22.07 -14.82
CA GLU A 75 46.65 22.65 -14.31
C GLU A 75 46.51 23.89 -13.39
N ILE A 76 45.42 24.01 -12.64
CA ILE A 76 45.16 25.09 -11.67
C ILE A 76 45.81 24.69 -10.32
N GLU A 77 47.14 24.62 -10.30
CA GLU A 77 47.91 24.50 -9.06
C GLU A 77 48.34 25.88 -8.56
N GLY A 78 47.47 26.54 -7.80
CA GLY A 78 47.91 27.62 -6.91
C GLY A 78 48.64 27.02 -5.70
N LYS A 79 49.82 27.55 -5.35
CA LYS A 79 50.48 27.26 -4.07
C LYS A 79 50.58 28.56 -3.28
N SER A 80 49.72 28.71 -2.28
CA SER A 80 49.82 29.75 -1.25
C SER A 80 50.43 29.11 0.01
N PRO A 81 51.27 29.81 0.80
CA PRO A 81 51.95 29.21 1.92
C PRO A 81 50.94 28.80 3.00
N GLY A 82 50.62 27.51 3.05
CA GLY A 82 49.79 26.88 4.08
C GLY A 82 48.59 26.08 3.56
N TRP A 83 48.12 26.29 2.32
CA TRP A 83 46.93 25.61 1.79
C TRP A 83 47.10 25.25 0.32
N ILE A 84 47.02 23.96 0.01
CA ILE A 84 46.91 23.48 -1.38
C ILE A 84 45.45 23.69 -1.79
N PHE A 85 45.19 24.54 -2.78
CA PHE A 85 43.84 24.86 -3.29
C PHE A 85 43.01 23.61 -3.65
N ARG A 86 43.67 22.48 -3.91
CA ARG A 86 43.07 21.15 -4.13
C ARG A 86 42.26 20.63 -2.95
N ALA A 87 42.80 20.75 -1.74
CA ALA A 87 42.12 20.31 -0.53
C ALA A 87 40.93 21.24 -0.22
N ALA A 88 41.10 22.55 -0.46
CA ALA A 88 40.03 23.53 -0.28
C ALA A 88 38.85 23.29 -1.24
N GLY A 89 39.12 22.97 -2.51
CA GLY A 89 38.07 22.67 -3.50
C GLY A 89 37.29 21.40 -3.18
N GLY A 90 37.98 20.31 -2.80
CA GLY A 90 37.32 19.08 -2.34
C GLY A 90 36.47 19.30 -1.08
N CYS A 91 37.01 20.01 -0.09
CA CYS A 91 36.27 20.35 1.14
C CYS A 91 35.07 21.26 0.89
N ALA A 92 35.18 22.22 -0.03
CA ALA A 92 34.06 23.10 -0.40
C ALA A 92 32.91 22.31 -1.04
N ILE A 93 33.22 21.33 -1.87
CA ILE A 93 32.21 20.49 -2.53
C ILE A 93 31.60 19.50 -1.55
N PHE A 94 32.40 18.94 -0.64
CA PHE A 94 31.87 18.17 0.48
C PHE A 94 30.88 19.01 1.29
N ALA A 95 31.25 20.23 1.70
CA ALA A 95 30.40 21.12 2.47
C ALA A 95 29.13 21.51 1.69
N LEU A 96 29.26 21.83 0.41
CA LEU A 96 28.12 22.14 -0.45
C LEU A 96 27.18 20.94 -0.50
N VAL A 97 27.66 19.75 -0.87
CA VAL A 97 26.82 18.54 -0.96
C VAL A 97 26.23 18.18 0.41
N TRP A 98 27.01 18.29 1.49
CA TRP A 98 26.55 17.92 2.83
C TRP A 98 25.50 18.89 3.38
N PHE A 99 25.66 20.20 3.18
CA PHE A 99 24.75 21.21 3.74
C PHE A 99 23.60 21.58 2.80
N THR A 100 23.76 21.47 1.48
CA THR A 100 22.73 21.90 0.52
C THR A 100 21.90 20.76 -0.03
N LEU A 101 22.40 19.52 -0.13
CA LEU A 101 21.50 18.40 -0.43
C LEU A 101 20.67 18.10 0.83
N PRO A 102 19.34 17.96 0.71
CA PRO A 102 18.53 17.62 1.86
C PRO A 102 18.97 16.25 2.42
N ALA A 103 19.00 16.13 3.76
CA ALA A 103 19.43 14.90 4.45
C ALA A 103 18.58 13.67 4.07
N ILE A 104 17.34 13.95 3.68
CA ILE A 104 16.38 13.03 3.10
C ILE A 104 16.27 13.47 1.65
N VAL A 105 16.50 12.59 0.67
CA VAL A 105 16.15 12.87 -0.72
C VAL A 105 14.62 12.86 -0.80
N GLY A 106 14.00 13.93 -0.29
CA GLY A 106 12.57 14.08 -0.02
C GLY A 106 11.68 14.13 -1.28
N SER A 107 12.22 13.74 -2.43
CA SER A 107 11.50 13.65 -3.70
C SER A 107 11.51 12.26 -4.32
N LEU A 108 12.16 11.27 -3.67
CA LEU A 108 12.06 9.84 -4.03
C LEU A 108 11.37 9.01 -2.94
N GLU A 109 10.86 9.65 -1.88
CA GLU A 109 9.68 9.15 -1.18
C GLU A 109 8.54 9.13 -2.21
N ARG A 110 8.48 8.09 -3.04
CA ARG A 110 7.19 7.59 -3.48
C ARG A 110 6.50 7.18 -2.19
N ARG A 111 5.80 8.13 -1.58
CA ARG A 111 4.77 7.92 -0.56
C ARG A 111 3.63 7.14 -1.21
N ALA A 112 3.96 5.98 -1.77
CA ALA A 112 2.97 5.09 -2.33
C ALA A 112 2.03 4.77 -1.17
N ALA A 113 0.75 5.02 -1.39
CA ALA A 113 -0.27 4.50 -0.51
C ALA A 113 -0.02 3.00 -0.32
N ALA A 114 -0.21 2.52 0.91
CA ALA A 114 -0.08 1.09 1.19
C ALA A 114 -0.99 0.28 0.23
N GLU A 115 -0.51 -0.86 -0.22
CA GLU A 115 -1.28 -1.81 -1.03
C GLU A 115 -2.33 -2.47 -0.14
N LEU A 116 -3.60 -2.14 -0.39
CA LEU A 116 -4.73 -2.80 0.26
C LEU A 116 -4.90 -4.21 -0.27
N ARG A 117 -5.04 -5.15 0.66
CA ARG A 117 -5.46 -6.52 0.42
C ARG A 117 -6.68 -6.79 1.27
N MET A 118 -7.73 -7.28 0.63
CA MET A 118 -8.97 -7.65 1.32
C MET A 118 -9.15 -9.15 1.16
N GLU A 119 -9.29 -9.87 2.27
CA GLU A 119 -9.52 -11.31 2.24
C GLU A 119 -10.95 -11.60 1.80
N SER A 120 -11.14 -12.68 1.04
CA SER A 120 -12.48 -13.11 0.64
C SER A 120 -13.33 -13.39 1.87
N PHE A 121 -14.52 -12.81 1.93
CA PHE A 121 -15.43 -13.05 3.05
C PHE A 121 -16.02 -14.46 2.97
N GLU A 122 -15.99 -15.19 4.08
CA GLU A 122 -16.47 -16.59 4.17
C GLU A 122 -17.95 -16.71 4.52
N LEU A 123 -18.54 -15.64 5.08
CA LEU A 123 -19.93 -15.64 5.51
C LEU A 123 -20.55 -14.27 5.32
N PHE A 124 -21.88 -14.23 5.23
CA PHE A 124 -22.64 -12.99 5.37
C PHE A 124 -23.97 -13.27 6.07
N ASP A 125 -24.53 -12.21 6.64
CA ASP A 125 -25.81 -12.22 7.33
C ASP A 125 -26.81 -11.38 6.55
N ILE A 126 -28.00 -11.91 6.28
CA ILE A 126 -29.08 -11.20 5.59
C ILE A 126 -30.36 -11.30 6.42
N ARG A 127 -31.05 -10.18 6.58
CA ARG A 127 -32.19 -10.06 7.48
C ARG A 127 -33.23 -9.04 7.03
N SER A 128 -34.44 -9.19 7.54
CA SER A 128 -35.48 -8.18 7.50
C SER A 128 -35.07 -7.00 8.38
N MET A 129 -35.31 -5.78 7.89
CA MET A 129 -35.18 -4.55 8.69
C MET A 129 -36.23 -4.46 9.80
N GLU A 130 -37.35 -5.14 9.64
CA GLU A 130 -38.35 -5.31 10.71
C GLU A 130 -37.96 -6.47 11.63
N PRO A 131 -38.15 -6.31 12.96
CA PRO A 131 -37.77 -7.31 13.94
C PRO A 131 -38.59 -8.62 13.79
N PRO A 132 -38.12 -9.73 14.41
CA PRO A 132 -38.90 -10.96 14.54
C PRO A 132 -40.32 -10.68 15.07
N GLY A 133 -41.36 -11.07 14.31
CA GLY A 133 -42.73 -10.70 14.65
C GLY A 133 -43.75 -11.16 13.61
N ASP A 134 -44.62 -10.24 13.17
CA ASP A 134 -45.63 -10.55 12.15
C ASP A 134 -44.96 -10.85 10.79
N PRO A 135 -45.12 -12.08 10.26
CA PRO A 135 -44.55 -12.47 8.98
C PRO A 135 -44.98 -11.58 7.80
N ARG A 136 -46.17 -10.96 7.88
CA ARG A 136 -46.70 -10.08 6.83
C ARG A 136 -45.95 -8.75 6.80
N VAL A 137 -45.68 -8.18 7.98
CA VAL A 137 -44.93 -6.94 8.14
C VAL A 137 -43.48 -7.15 7.70
N GLN A 138 -42.87 -8.27 8.10
CA GLN A 138 -41.53 -8.61 7.65
C GLN A 138 -41.45 -8.82 6.14
N ALA A 139 -42.42 -9.50 5.53
CA ALA A 139 -42.38 -9.81 4.10
C ALA A 139 -42.32 -8.54 3.22
N VAL A 140 -42.89 -7.43 3.69
CA VAL A 140 -42.84 -6.13 2.99
C VAL A 140 -41.68 -5.25 3.45
N ALA A 141 -40.95 -5.64 4.50
CA ALA A 141 -39.82 -4.90 5.01
C ALA A 141 -38.64 -4.91 4.04
N GLY A 142 -37.84 -3.84 4.07
CA GLY A 142 -36.55 -3.81 3.41
C GLY A 142 -35.60 -4.87 3.97
N VAL A 143 -34.58 -5.19 3.20
CA VAL A 143 -33.55 -6.17 3.54
C VAL A 143 -32.27 -5.47 3.94
N ALA A 144 -31.62 -5.99 4.98
CA ALA A 144 -30.28 -5.60 5.37
C ALA A 144 -29.31 -6.78 5.29
N VAL A 145 -28.10 -6.50 4.83
CA VAL A 145 -27.02 -7.46 4.68
C VAL A 145 -25.79 -6.96 5.42
N THR A 146 -25.19 -7.82 6.23
CA THR A 146 -23.89 -7.57 6.84
C THR A 146 -22.84 -8.47 6.24
N VAL A 147 -21.74 -7.87 5.80
CA VAL A 147 -20.58 -8.57 5.25
C VAL A 147 -19.36 -8.27 6.13
N PRO A 148 -18.63 -9.28 6.60
CA PRO A 148 -17.35 -9.08 7.26
C PRO A 148 -16.31 -8.61 6.23
N LEU A 149 -15.57 -7.57 6.58
CA LEU A 149 -14.45 -7.04 5.84
C LEU A 149 -13.19 -7.26 6.68
N ASP A 150 -12.36 -8.17 6.22
CA ASP A 150 -11.00 -8.33 6.69
C ASP A 150 -10.05 -7.64 5.70
N ILE A 151 -9.36 -6.61 6.18
CA ILE A 151 -8.51 -5.76 5.36
C ILE A 151 -7.12 -5.60 5.99
N SER A 152 -6.10 -5.78 5.15
CA SER A 152 -4.71 -5.52 5.49
C SER A 152 -4.12 -4.50 4.51
N ALA A 153 -3.23 -3.66 5.02
CA ALA A 153 -2.49 -2.72 4.19
C ALA A 153 -1.00 -3.07 4.27
N THR A 154 -0.40 -3.40 3.14
CA THR A 154 1.02 -3.80 3.07
C THR A 154 1.83 -2.74 2.33
N SER A 155 3.05 -2.48 2.78
CA SER A 155 3.94 -1.51 2.13
C SER A 155 5.30 -2.16 1.86
N ARG A 156 5.90 -1.81 0.73
CA ARG A 156 7.32 -2.13 0.45
C ARG A 156 8.26 -1.02 0.94
N PHE A 157 7.72 0.07 1.47
CA PHE A 157 8.45 1.25 1.92
C PHE A 157 8.31 1.43 3.44
N ASN A 158 9.39 1.84 4.09
CA ASN A 158 9.46 2.06 5.55
C ASN A 158 8.48 3.15 6.05
N VAL A 159 8.03 4.04 5.16
CA VAL A 159 7.04 5.07 5.45
C VAL A 159 6.04 5.11 4.29
N ALA A 160 4.82 4.60 4.51
CA ALA A 160 3.75 4.65 3.52
C ALA A 160 2.54 5.41 4.04
N GLN A 161 1.84 6.07 3.12
CA GLN A 161 0.56 6.70 3.44
C GLN A 161 -0.50 5.64 3.70
N PRO A 162 -1.44 5.91 4.62
CA PRO A 162 -2.57 5.04 4.82
C PRO A 162 -3.37 4.92 3.52
N ALA A 163 -3.93 3.74 3.30
CA ALA A 163 -4.78 3.49 2.15
C ALA A 163 -6.24 3.67 2.52
N TRP A 164 -7.03 4.16 1.57
CA TRP A 164 -8.40 4.59 1.83
C TRP A 164 -9.41 3.71 1.10
N VAL A 165 -10.43 3.29 1.84
CA VAL A 165 -11.66 2.71 1.29
C VAL A 165 -12.73 3.79 1.40
N HIS A 166 -13.35 4.16 0.28
CA HIS A 166 -14.27 5.29 0.16
C HIS A 166 -15.75 4.90 0.06
N GLY A 167 -16.01 3.62 -0.14
CA GLY A 167 -17.37 3.15 -0.32
C GLY A 167 -17.36 1.68 -0.69
N ALA A 168 -18.55 1.12 -0.71
CA ALA A 168 -18.78 -0.22 -1.21
C ALA A 168 -20.19 -0.30 -1.79
N MET A 169 -20.34 -1.14 -2.82
CA MET A 169 -21.62 -1.46 -3.41
C MET A 169 -21.81 -2.97 -3.36
N LEU A 170 -22.84 -3.43 -2.68
CA LEU A 170 -23.24 -4.83 -2.68
C LEU A 170 -24.22 -5.07 -3.84
N HIS A 171 -23.88 -5.99 -4.72
CA HIS A 171 -24.78 -6.53 -5.73
C HIS A 171 -25.33 -7.86 -5.23
N ILE A 172 -26.65 -7.92 -5.02
CA ILE A 172 -27.35 -9.16 -4.68
C ILE A 172 -28.07 -9.64 -5.92
N ARG A 173 -27.73 -10.83 -6.39
CA ARG A 173 -28.44 -11.48 -7.47
C ARG A 173 -29.56 -12.35 -6.91
N VAL A 174 -30.79 -11.98 -7.22
CA VAL A 174 -32.02 -12.68 -6.84
C VAL A 174 -32.67 -13.17 -8.14
N GLY A 175 -32.09 -14.23 -8.72
CA GLY A 175 -32.55 -14.82 -9.97
C GLY A 175 -31.98 -14.11 -11.19
N HIS A 176 -32.84 -13.48 -11.98
CA HIS A 176 -32.42 -12.66 -13.11
C HIS A 176 -32.20 -11.19 -12.73
N ASP A 177 -32.69 -10.79 -11.56
CA ASP A 177 -32.58 -9.42 -11.08
C ASP A 177 -31.35 -9.25 -10.20
N THR A 178 -30.60 -8.16 -10.44
CA THR A 178 -29.47 -7.76 -9.62
C THR A 178 -29.81 -6.45 -8.93
N VAL A 179 -29.88 -6.48 -7.59
CA VAL A 179 -30.15 -5.32 -6.76
C VAL A 179 -28.83 -4.77 -6.23
N LYS A 180 -28.65 -3.45 -6.32
CA LYS A 180 -27.46 -2.75 -5.83
C LYS A 180 -27.76 -2.04 -4.51
N LEU A 181 -27.05 -2.39 -3.45
CA LEU A 181 -27.20 -1.83 -2.12
C LEU A 181 -25.95 -1.05 -1.74
N PRO A 182 -26.07 0.23 -1.38
CA PRO A 182 -24.94 1.01 -0.93
C PRO A 182 -24.53 0.61 0.49
N TRP A 183 -23.25 0.72 0.79
CA TRP A 183 -22.76 0.66 2.16
C TRP A 183 -23.28 1.87 2.97
N LEU A 184 -23.82 1.58 4.16
CA LEU A 184 -24.35 2.59 5.08
C LEU A 184 -23.43 2.84 6.29
N TYR A 185 -23.12 1.81 7.08
CA TYR A 185 -22.43 1.95 8.37
C TYR A 185 -21.50 0.78 8.65
N PHE A 186 -20.58 0.98 9.59
CA PHE A 186 -19.95 -0.11 10.31
C PHE A 186 -20.84 -0.54 11.47
N VAL A 187 -21.05 -1.84 11.57
CA VAL A 187 -21.82 -2.43 12.66
C VAL A 187 -20.95 -3.32 13.51
N ARG A 188 -21.39 -3.54 14.73
CA ARG A 188 -20.91 -4.64 15.56
C ARG A 188 -22.11 -5.39 16.09
N HIS A 189 -22.07 -6.71 16.00
CA HIS A 189 -23.05 -7.55 16.68
C HIS A 189 -22.97 -7.36 18.20
N VAL A 190 -24.12 -7.12 18.86
CA VAL A 190 -24.19 -7.02 20.33
C VAL A 190 -24.19 -8.43 20.93
N PRO A 191 -23.22 -8.79 21.79
CA PRO A 191 -23.23 -10.08 22.47
C PRO A 191 -24.52 -10.25 23.29
N GLY A 192 -25.18 -11.40 23.16
CA GLY A 192 -26.40 -11.73 23.94
C GLY A 192 -27.72 -11.12 23.44
N LYS A 193 -27.70 -10.19 22.48
CA LYS A 193 -28.92 -9.69 21.82
C LYS A 193 -28.96 -10.16 20.37
N GLN A 194 -29.61 -11.30 20.15
CA GLN A 194 -29.88 -11.78 18.79
C GLN A 194 -30.67 -10.69 18.05
N ASN A 195 -30.10 -10.14 16.99
CA ASN A 195 -30.71 -9.19 16.03
C ASN A 195 -30.51 -7.68 16.29
N SER A 196 -29.77 -7.27 17.32
CA SER A 196 -29.40 -5.84 17.44
C SER A 196 -27.99 -5.58 16.90
N TRP A 197 -27.89 -4.64 15.97
CA TRP A 197 -26.63 -4.01 15.61
C TRP A 197 -26.46 -2.73 16.40
N LEU A 198 -25.24 -2.48 16.87
CA LEU A 198 -24.83 -1.13 17.25
C LEU A 198 -23.98 -0.61 16.10
N SER A 199 -24.23 0.63 15.67
CA SER A 199 -23.22 1.34 14.89
C SER A 199 -21.97 1.40 15.76
N SER A 200 -20.83 0.96 15.25
CA SER A 200 -19.57 1.09 15.99
C SER A 200 -19.16 2.56 16.15
N ASP A 201 -19.76 3.44 15.33
CA ASP A 201 -19.62 4.88 15.43
C ASP A 201 -20.96 5.56 15.06
N PRO A 202 -21.79 5.97 16.03
CA PRO A 202 -23.10 6.56 15.76
C PRO A 202 -23.02 7.96 15.14
N LEU A 203 -21.83 8.59 15.11
CA LEU A 203 -21.63 9.96 14.62
C LEU A 203 -20.99 10.02 13.24
N THR A 204 -20.43 8.91 12.75
CA THR A 204 -19.91 8.85 11.39
C THR A 204 -20.76 7.92 10.53
N THR A 205 -21.50 8.48 9.57
CA THR A 205 -21.74 7.85 8.27
C THR A 205 -20.39 7.66 7.60
N ALA A 206 -19.52 6.82 8.16
CA ALA A 206 -18.16 6.61 7.67
C ALA A 206 -18.24 5.76 6.41
N GLN A 207 -18.60 6.38 5.29
CA GLN A 207 -18.42 5.80 3.96
C GLN A 207 -16.93 5.69 3.64
N THR A 208 -16.06 6.44 4.34
CA THR A 208 -14.62 6.43 4.12
C THR A 208 -13.85 6.10 5.40
N PHE A 209 -12.83 5.24 5.30
CA PHE A 209 -11.89 4.99 6.39
C PHE A 209 -10.47 4.72 5.87
N ALA A 210 -9.49 4.97 6.74
CA ALA A 210 -8.08 4.79 6.46
C ALA A 210 -7.55 3.52 7.13
N VAL A 211 -6.77 2.74 6.38
CA VAL A 211 -6.01 1.59 6.89
C VAL A 211 -4.55 1.99 6.91
N ALA A 212 -3.96 2.05 8.11
CA ALA A 212 -2.56 2.38 8.27
C ALA A 212 -1.67 1.28 7.68
N ALA A 213 -0.52 1.67 7.13
CA ALA A 213 0.44 0.72 6.59
C ALA A 213 0.86 -0.32 7.65
N GLU A 214 1.04 -1.57 7.23
CA GLU A 214 1.41 -2.71 8.08
C GLU A 214 0.40 -3.05 9.19
N THR A 215 -0.84 -2.57 9.03
CA THR A 215 -1.93 -2.91 9.96
C THR A 215 -2.95 -3.85 9.32
N HIS A 216 -3.59 -4.61 10.20
CA HIS A 216 -4.72 -5.48 9.93
C HIS A 216 -5.95 -4.92 10.65
N GLN A 217 -7.09 -4.87 9.97
CA GLN A 217 -8.33 -4.40 10.55
C GLN A 217 -9.50 -5.29 10.12
N TYR A 218 -10.35 -5.62 11.08
CA TYR A 218 -11.62 -6.29 10.87
C TYR A 218 -12.79 -5.32 11.09
N ARG A 219 -13.77 -5.33 10.16
CA ARG A 219 -14.99 -4.53 10.22
C ARG A 219 -16.19 -5.35 9.78
N GLU A 220 -17.37 -5.12 10.34
CA GLU A 220 -18.62 -5.62 9.77
C GLU A 220 -19.34 -4.47 9.07
N VAL A 221 -19.67 -4.66 7.80
CA VAL A 221 -20.19 -3.61 6.91
C VAL A 221 -21.65 -3.87 6.63
N LEU A 222 -22.49 -2.87 6.91
CA LEU A 222 -23.93 -2.95 6.71
C LEU A 222 -24.35 -2.32 5.38
N PHE A 223 -25.08 -3.10 4.59
CA PHE A 223 -25.80 -2.70 3.39
C PHE A 223 -27.30 -2.83 3.66
N ALA A 224 -28.13 -1.89 3.20
CA ALA A 224 -29.57 -2.04 3.31
C ALA A 224 -30.29 -1.56 2.05
N SER A 225 -31.46 -2.15 1.84
CA SER A 225 -32.37 -1.86 0.74
C SER A 225 -33.59 -1.10 1.24
N SER A 226 -34.18 -0.30 0.35
CA SER A 226 -35.56 0.14 0.55
C SER A 226 -36.53 -1.01 0.21
N PRO A 227 -37.72 -1.08 0.84
CA PRO A 227 -38.76 -2.05 0.51
C PRO A 227 -39.14 -2.15 -0.98
N GLN A 228 -38.94 -1.06 -1.72
CA GLN A 228 -39.22 -0.95 -3.15
C GLN A 228 -38.12 -1.56 -4.02
N GLN A 229 -36.87 -1.56 -3.54
CA GLN A 229 -35.72 -2.15 -4.22
C GLN A 229 -35.65 -3.65 -4.00
N LEU A 230 -35.76 -4.08 -2.74
CA LEU A 230 -35.75 -5.47 -2.34
C LEU A 230 -36.47 -5.60 -0.99
N ASN A 231 -37.49 -6.44 -0.93
CA ASN A 231 -38.14 -6.79 0.33
C ASN A 231 -37.83 -8.23 0.75
N TRP A 232 -38.03 -8.50 2.04
CA TRP A 232 -37.77 -9.81 2.62
C TRP A 232 -38.56 -10.91 1.91
N GLY A 233 -39.82 -10.66 1.57
CA GLY A 233 -40.69 -11.61 0.89
C GLY A 233 -40.13 -12.03 -0.48
N GLN A 234 -39.51 -11.12 -1.22
CA GLN A 234 -38.81 -11.45 -2.47
C GLN A 234 -37.61 -12.36 -2.23
N VAL A 235 -36.79 -12.09 -1.22
CA VAL A 235 -35.63 -12.93 -0.85
C VAL A 235 -36.08 -14.35 -0.47
N ILE A 236 -37.10 -14.46 0.40
CA ILE A 236 -37.64 -15.76 0.81
C ILE A 236 -38.16 -16.55 -0.40
N ARG A 237 -39.03 -15.94 -1.22
CA ARG A 237 -39.58 -16.60 -2.42
C ARG A 237 -38.49 -17.03 -3.39
N HIS A 238 -37.42 -16.26 -3.51
CA HIS A 238 -36.30 -16.62 -4.35
C HIS A 238 -35.58 -17.85 -3.82
N MET A 239 -35.20 -17.84 -2.54
CA MET A 239 -34.54 -18.98 -1.90
C MET A 239 -35.39 -20.25 -1.96
N GLU A 240 -36.71 -20.14 -1.85
CA GLU A 240 -37.63 -21.28 -2.03
C GLU A 240 -37.61 -21.85 -3.45
N LYS A 241 -37.42 -21.00 -4.47
CA LYS A 241 -37.48 -21.39 -5.89
C LYS A 241 -36.16 -21.93 -6.40
N THR A 242 -35.06 -21.21 -6.16
CA THR A 242 -33.73 -21.49 -6.74
C THR A 242 -32.78 -22.17 -5.75
N GLY A 243 -32.95 -21.94 -4.45
CA GLY A 243 -32.03 -22.43 -3.42
C GLY A 243 -30.64 -21.78 -3.45
N THR A 244 -30.45 -20.71 -4.23
CA THR A 244 -29.15 -20.03 -4.37
C THR A 244 -29.29 -18.54 -4.19
N LEU A 245 -28.29 -17.91 -3.58
CA LEU A 245 -28.17 -16.46 -3.48
C LEU A 245 -26.72 -16.09 -3.81
N GLU A 246 -26.53 -15.14 -4.73
CA GLU A 246 -25.19 -14.69 -5.12
C GLU A 246 -25.00 -13.24 -4.65
N LEU A 247 -23.91 -12.99 -3.93
CA LEU A 247 -23.53 -11.67 -3.47
C LEU A 247 -22.17 -11.30 -4.06
N THR A 248 -22.07 -10.07 -4.56
CA THR A 248 -20.81 -9.51 -5.03
C THR A 248 -20.64 -8.13 -4.44
N VAL A 249 -19.57 -7.91 -3.69
CA VAL A 249 -19.25 -6.64 -3.07
C VAL A 249 -18.13 -5.97 -3.86
N PHE A 250 -18.39 -4.75 -4.30
CA PHE A 250 -17.43 -3.90 -4.97
C PHE A 250 -16.95 -2.85 -3.99
N TRP A 251 -15.72 -3.00 -3.48
CA TRP A 251 -15.09 -2.02 -2.61
C TRP A 251 -14.43 -0.93 -3.44
N GLN A 252 -14.75 0.33 -3.17
CA GLN A 252 -14.17 1.47 -3.85
C GLN A 252 -12.95 1.95 -3.06
N THR A 253 -11.76 1.76 -3.62
CA THR A 253 -10.50 2.19 -3.02
C THR A 253 -9.93 3.37 -3.81
N ARG A 254 -9.25 4.30 -3.13
CA ARG A 254 -8.44 5.32 -3.78
C ARG A 254 -7.00 5.13 -3.37
N GLN A 255 -6.19 4.76 -4.35
CA GLN A 255 -4.74 4.67 -4.22
C GLN A 255 -4.11 5.48 -5.35
N GLU A 256 -3.02 6.20 -5.07
CA GLU A 256 -2.25 6.89 -6.13
C GLU A 256 -1.63 5.88 -7.11
N ARG A 257 -1.36 4.66 -6.65
CA ARG A 257 -0.91 3.50 -7.45
C ARG A 257 -1.50 2.22 -6.87
N GLY A 258 -2.35 1.54 -7.63
CA GLY A 258 -2.97 0.27 -7.26
C GLY A 258 -4.35 0.09 -7.91
N ALA A 259 -5.02 -1.03 -7.63
CA ALA A 259 -6.33 -1.32 -8.21
C ALA A 259 -7.35 -0.27 -7.73
N VAL A 260 -7.99 0.41 -8.68
CA VAL A 260 -9.11 1.32 -8.42
C VAL A 260 -10.34 0.46 -8.18
N GLY A 261 -10.47 0.03 -6.93
CA GLY A 261 -11.51 -0.88 -6.47
C GLY A 261 -11.07 -2.33 -6.40
N ILE A 262 -11.64 -3.03 -5.43
CA ILE A 262 -11.43 -4.45 -5.16
C ILE A 262 -12.80 -5.13 -5.20
N GLU A 263 -12.96 -6.10 -6.09
CA GLU A 263 -14.18 -6.90 -6.21
C GLU A 263 -14.04 -8.18 -5.39
N GLN A 264 -15.05 -8.47 -4.57
CA GLN A 264 -15.16 -9.72 -3.82
C GLN A 264 -16.50 -10.37 -4.13
N SER A 265 -16.48 -11.63 -4.55
CA SER A 265 -17.68 -12.41 -4.85
C SER A 265 -17.86 -13.56 -3.88
N CYS A 266 -19.08 -13.75 -3.41
CA CYS A 266 -19.50 -14.91 -2.64
C CYS A 266 -20.76 -15.50 -3.25
N ARG A 267 -20.69 -16.79 -3.57
CA ARG A 267 -21.85 -17.55 -4.02
C ARG A 267 -22.28 -18.49 -2.91
N THR A 268 -23.55 -18.47 -2.54
CA THR A 268 -24.09 -19.43 -1.58
C THR A 268 -25.14 -20.27 -2.24
N ALA A 269 -24.98 -21.58 -2.09
CA ALA A 269 -26.03 -22.53 -2.32
C ALA A 269 -26.56 -22.91 -0.95
N VAL A 270 -27.82 -22.57 -0.68
CA VAL A 270 -28.55 -23.22 0.38
C VAL A 270 -28.72 -24.65 -0.09
N LYS A 271 -27.90 -25.61 0.37
CA LYS A 271 -28.08 -27.04 0.06
C LYS A 271 -29.53 -27.39 0.41
N PRO A 272 -30.45 -27.50 -0.57
CA PRO A 272 -31.83 -27.62 -0.23
C PRO A 272 -32.14 -29.08 -0.38
N ASP A 273 -32.26 -29.77 0.74
CA ASP A 273 -33.50 -30.53 0.78
C ASP A 273 -34.61 -29.45 0.80
N ARG A 274 -35.36 -29.35 -0.31
CA ARG A 274 -36.50 -28.42 -0.42
C ARG A 274 -37.46 -28.59 0.76
N ALA A 275 -37.51 -29.80 1.35
CA ALA A 275 -38.25 -30.08 2.57
C ALA A 275 -37.66 -29.34 3.77
N THR A 276 -36.33 -29.22 3.90
CA THR A 276 -35.65 -28.51 5.00
C THR A 276 -35.79 -27.00 4.89
N VAL A 277 -35.65 -26.41 3.70
CA VAL A 277 -35.87 -24.95 3.51
C VAL A 277 -37.33 -24.61 3.79
N ARG A 278 -38.28 -25.39 3.25
CA ARG A 278 -39.70 -25.24 3.58
C ARG A 278 -39.99 -25.54 5.05
N ALA A 279 -39.35 -26.52 5.66
CA ALA A 279 -39.56 -26.88 7.06
C ALA A 279 -38.98 -25.82 7.99
N VAL A 280 -37.86 -25.17 7.64
CA VAL A 280 -37.30 -24.03 8.38
C VAL A 280 -38.20 -22.81 8.21
N LEU A 281 -38.61 -22.49 6.98
CA LEU A 281 -39.55 -21.39 6.72
C LEU A 281 -40.92 -21.61 7.40
N ARG A 282 -41.40 -22.85 7.45
CA ARG A 282 -42.67 -23.25 8.10
C ARG A 282 -42.55 -23.40 9.62
N ARG A 283 -41.45 -23.96 10.16
CA ARG A 283 -41.22 -24.09 11.62
C ARG A 283 -40.94 -22.74 12.26
N PHE A 284 -40.30 -21.81 11.55
CA PHE A 284 -39.85 -20.52 12.11
C PHE A 284 -40.68 -19.29 11.67
N ARG A 285 -41.87 -19.47 11.08
CA ARG A 285 -42.79 -18.35 10.69
C ARG A 285 -42.07 -17.14 10.06
N ASN A 286 -41.27 -17.36 9.00
CA ASN A 286 -40.33 -16.37 8.45
C ASN A 286 -39.27 -15.96 9.50
N PRO A 287 -38.17 -16.72 9.66
CA PRO A 287 -37.07 -16.20 10.45
C PRO A 287 -36.60 -14.93 9.76
N GLY A 288 -36.71 -13.78 10.43
CA GLY A 288 -36.34 -12.49 9.85
C GLY A 288 -34.84 -12.34 9.60
N ARG A 289 -34.05 -13.43 9.63
CA ARG A 289 -32.59 -13.46 9.56
C ARG A 289 -32.09 -14.82 9.07
N TYR A 290 -31.06 -14.78 8.23
CA TYR A 290 -30.26 -15.93 7.81
C TYR A 290 -28.78 -15.57 7.83
N VAL A 291 -27.94 -16.54 8.20
CA VAL A 291 -26.49 -16.47 8.05
C VAL A 291 -26.10 -17.51 7.02
N PHE A 292 -25.36 -17.10 6.00
CA PHE A 292 -24.91 -17.96 4.92
C PHE A 292 -23.40 -18.06 4.92
N ASN A 293 -22.91 -19.27 4.68
CA ASN A 293 -21.50 -19.52 4.38
C ASN A 293 -21.31 -19.49 2.86
N CYS A 294 -20.23 -18.85 2.43
CA CYS A 294 -19.78 -18.82 1.05
C CYS A 294 -19.30 -20.21 0.64
N ALA A 295 -19.72 -20.67 -0.54
CA ALA A 295 -19.14 -21.85 -1.14
C ALA A 295 -17.75 -21.49 -1.68
N THR A 296 -16.73 -22.17 -1.18
CA THR A 296 -15.37 -22.14 -1.71
C THR A 296 -15.24 -22.91 -3.00
#